data_AF-A0A925J3H5-F1
#
_entry.id   AF-A0A925J3H5-F1
#
_cell.length_a   1.000
_cell.length_b   1.000
_cell.length_c   1.000
_cell.angle_alpha   90.00
_cell.angle_beta   90.00
_cell.angle_gamma   90.00
#
_symmetry.space_group_name_H-M   'P 1'
#
loop_
_entity.id
_entity.type
_entity.pdbx_description
1 polymer ?
#
loop_
_entity_poly.entity_id
_entity_poly.type
_entity_poly.pdbx_seq_one_letter_code
_entity_poly.pdbx_strand_id
1 'polypeptide(L)'
;MPSTSRKAAVSAIAGRTTTPPASNGAGSVADYFGINTFGARQMRTKLPKDAFAKLQAAIRLGKKLDSEIAPTVAQAIKEWAVSRGATHFSHWFLPQTGMTAEKHDAFLGFDENKSPIETFSGAQLIQSEPDASSFPSGGLRATWEARGYTAWNPASPVFIVESGNVRTLCIPSVFIGYNGEALDEMTPLLRSSDVLSEKAIKLLSLIGDKGVQRVYTTLGPEQEYFLIDRTHFALRPDLVMANRTLLGAPPPRGQQLEDHYFGGIPERIQACIAEVEHELYKLGVPIMTRHNEVAPCQFEMAPLFEETDIAVDHNQLVMAILRRVAMRHGLQAIVHEKPFAGVNGTGKHCNWSMSIATDGELDGFNLLRPGKTPHQNIRFLVFLAAVLQAVHKHAGLLRAGIGTSGNEHRLGANEAPPAIISVFMGATLTQLIE
;
A
#
# COMPACT_ATOMS: atom_id res chain seq x y z
N MET A 1 19.96 35.20 16.99
CA MET A 1 19.71 34.36 18.18
C MET A 1 18.48 33.48 17.92
N PRO A 2 18.42 32.23 18.42
CA PRO A 2 17.21 31.42 18.29
C PRO A 2 16.04 32.15 18.98
N SER A 3 14.87 32.18 18.34
CA SER A 3 13.66 32.78 18.91
C SER A 3 13.35 32.15 20.27
N THR A 4 12.72 32.94 21.16
CA THR A 4 12.30 32.48 22.49
C THR A 4 11.46 31.20 22.41
N SER A 5 10.60 31.08 21.39
CA SER A 5 9.80 29.89 21.10
C SER A 5 10.63 28.65 20.76
N ARG A 6 11.72 28.79 19.99
CA ARG A 6 12.59 27.66 19.64
C ARG A 6 13.38 27.16 20.84
N LYS A 7 13.89 28.07 21.69
CA LYS A 7 14.58 27.69 22.92
C LYS A 7 13.64 26.94 23.88
N ALA A 8 12.39 27.43 24.02
CA ALA A 8 11.37 26.76 24.82
C ALA A 8 11.04 25.36 24.29
N ALA A 9 10.90 25.19 22.98
CA ALA A 9 10.67 23.88 22.37
C ALA A 9 11.81 22.88 22.64
N VAL A 10 13.07 23.31 22.49
CA VAL A 10 14.22 22.45 22.79
C VAL A 10 14.22 22.02 24.26
N SER A 11 13.95 22.95 25.18
CA SER A 11 13.84 22.64 26.61
C SER A 11 12.71 21.66 26.91
N ALA A 12 11.55 21.83 26.27
CA ALA A 12 10.41 20.94 26.46
C ALA A 12 10.68 19.54 25.91
N ILE A 13 11.35 19.42 24.76
CA ILE A 13 11.73 18.14 24.16
C ILE A 13 12.75 17.42 25.03
N ALA A 14 13.74 18.12 25.56
CA ALA A 14 14.77 17.54 26.43
C ALA A 14 14.19 16.96 27.74
N GLY A 15 13.07 17.52 28.23
CA GLY A 15 12.37 17.04 29.42
C GLY A 15 11.30 15.96 29.16
N ARG A 16 11.07 15.52 27.91
CA ARG A 16 10.06 14.49 27.63
C ARG A 16 10.53 13.12 28.09
N THR A 17 9.69 12.47 28.90
CA THR A 17 9.84 11.05 29.21
C THR A 17 9.30 10.20 28.06
N THR A 18 10.00 9.13 27.73
CA THR A 18 9.51 8.11 26.81
C THR A 18 8.37 7.37 27.49
N THR A 19 7.18 7.40 26.87
CA THR A 19 6.12 6.50 27.28
C THR A 19 6.46 5.15 26.64
N PRO A 20 6.71 4.09 27.42
CA PRO A 20 6.84 2.76 26.84
C PRO A 20 5.56 2.44 26.07
N PRO A 21 5.63 1.66 24.98
CA PRO A 21 4.43 1.20 24.31
C PRO A 21 3.54 0.54 25.37
N ALA A 22 2.24 0.85 25.36
CA ALA A 22 1.28 0.12 26.19
C ALA A 22 1.54 -1.37 25.99
N SER A 23 1.43 -2.20 27.03
CA SER A 23 1.66 -3.64 26.88
C SER A 23 0.72 -4.15 25.79
N ASN A 24 1.27 -4.38 24.59
CA ASN A 24 0.54 -4.88 23.45
C ASN A 24 0.04 -6.25 23.89
N GLY A 25 -1.25 -6.35 24.24
CA GLY A 25 -1.83 -7.40 25.07
C GLY A 25 -1.17 -8.76 24.86
N ALA A 26 -0.83 -9.43 25.97
CA ALA A 26 0.09 -10.56 26.19
C ALA A 26 0.01 -11.82 25.27
N GLY A 27 -0.27 -11.68 23.98
CA GLY A 27 -0.33 -12.75 22.98
C GLY A 27 0.79 -12.64 21.94
N SER A 28 1.02 -13.74 21.24
CA SER A 28 1.94 -13.79 20.10
C SER A 28 1.41 -12.92 18.95
N VAL A 29 2.29 -12.38 18.09
CA VAL A 29 1.87 -11.67 16.85
C VAL A 29 0.90 -12.53 16.04
N ALA A 30 1.12 -13.85 16.01
CA ALA A 30 0.25 -14.80 15.32
C ALA A 30 -1.20 -14.82 15.83
N ASP A 31 -1.44 -14.45 17.10
CA ASP A 31 -2.78 -14.50 17.71
C ASP A 31 -3.68 -13.36 17.21
N TYR A 32 -3.10 -12.18 16.97
CA TYR A 32 -3.83 -10.98 16.55
C TYR A 32 -3.56 -10.55 15.11
N PHE A 33 -2.66 -11.23 14.39
CA PHE A 33 -2.40 -10.95 12.98
C PHE A 33 -3.69 -11.08 12.16
N GLY A 34 -4.03 -10.03 11.41
CA GLY A 34 -5.23 -9.96 10.59
C GLY A 34 -6.54 -9.99 11.37
N ILE A 35 -6.54 -9.75 12.69
CA ILE A 35 -7.77 -9.80 13.50
C ILE A 35 -8.82 -8.80 12.98
N ASN A 36 -8.39 -7.62 12.51
CA ASN A 36 -9.22 -6.56 11.91
C ASN A 36 -9.47 -6.76 10.41
N THR A 37 -9.14 -7.91 9.84
CA THR A 37 -9.44 -8.23 8.43
C THR A 37 -10.47 -9.35 8.33
N PHE A 38 -11.33 -9.28 7.34
CA PHE A 38 -12.17 -10.40 6.94
C PHE A 38 -11.40 -11.27 5.93
N GLY A 39 -10.28 -11.83 6.37
CA GLY A 39 -9.39 -12.65 5.55
C GLY A 39 -9.84 -14.11 5.46
N ALA A 40 -8.95 -14.98 4.95
CA ALA A 40 -9.24 -16.39 4.73
C ALA A 40 -9.74 -17.14 5.98
N ARG A 41 -9.24 -16.79 7.18
CA ARG A 41 -9.65 -17.39 8.45
C ARG A 41 -11.11 -17.08 8.78
N GLN A 42 -11.52 -15.83 8.64
CA GLN A 42 -12.88 -15.36 8.90
C GLN A 42 -13.82 -15.87 7.82
N MET A 43 -13.42 -15.78 6.55
CA MET A 43 -14.18 -16.30 5.41
C MET A 43 -14.49 -17.79 5.58
N ARG A 44 -13.51 -18.62 5.95
CA ARG A 44 -13.71 -20.08 6.13
C ARG A 44 -14.67 -20.43 7.27
N THR A 45 -14.72 -19.59 8.32
CA THR A 45 -15.55 -19.87 9.51
C THR A 45 -16.94 -19.26 9.43
N LYS A 46 -17.11 -18.15 8.69
CA LYS A 46 -18.35 -17.38 8.62
C LYS A 46 -19.16 -17.62 7.33
N LEU A 47 -18.51 -18.03 6.23
CA LEU A 47 -19.20 -18.29 4.97
C LEU A 47 -19.60 -19.77 4.81
N PRO A 48 -20.73 -20.05 4.15
CA PRO A 48 -21.03 -21.41 3.67
C PRO A 48 -19.91 -21.95 2.77
N LYS A 49 -19.69 -23.27 2.80
CA LYS A 49 -18.60 -23.92 2.05
C LYS A 49 -18.58 -23.59 0.56
N ASP A 50 -19.75 -23.53 -0.09
CA ASP A 50 -19.89 -23.21 -1.51
C ASP A 50 -19.52 -21.75 -1.80
N ALA A 51 -20.08 -20.81 -1.03
CA ALA A 51 -19.76 -19.39 -1.14
C ALA A 51 -18.27 -19.10 -0.89
N PHE A 52 -17.66 -19.77 0.09
CA PHE A 52 -16.23 -19.69 0.36
C PHE A 52 -15.39 -20.16 -0.83
N ALA A 53 -15.71 -21.34 -1.40
CA ALA A 53 -14.98 -21.90 -2.53
C ALA A 53 -15.08 -21.01 -3.77
N LYS A 54 -16.29 -20.50 -4.08
CA LYS A 54 -16.51 -19.57 -5.20
C LYS A 54 -15.77 -18.24 -5.01
N LEU A 55 -15.80 -17.65 -3.81
CA LEU A 55 -15.07 -16.42 -3.50
C LEU A 55 -13.55 -16.62 -3.58
N GLN A 56 -13.03 -17.71 -3.03
CA GLN A 56 -11.60 -18.03 -3.10
C GLN A 56 -11.13 -18.25 -4.54
N ALA A 57 -11.94 -18.91 -5.37
CA ALA A 57 -11.66 -19.07 -6.79
C ALA A 57 -11.69 -17.74 -7.54
N ALA A 58 -12.63 -16.85 -7.21
CA ALA A 58 -12.69 -15.50 -7.79
C ALA A 58 -11.43 -14.69 -7.47
N ILE A 59 -10.98 -14.70 -6.22
CA ILE A 59 -9.75 -14.03 -5.76
C ILE A 59 -8.52 -14.60 -6.50
N ARG A 60 -8.33 -15.93 -6.45
CA ARG A 60 -7.17 -16.59 -7.06
C ARG A 60 -7.06 -16.30 -8.57
N LEU A 61 -8.19 -16.29 -9.26
CA LEU A 61 -8.25 -16.13 -10.71
C LEU A 61 -8.48 -14.69 -11.17
N GLY A 62 -8.53 -13.71 -10.27
CA GLY A 62 -8.80 -12.30 -10.61
C GLY A 62 -10.16 -12.11 -11.30
N LYS A 63 -11.16 -12.92 -10.94
CA LYS A 63 -12.50 -12.85 -11.53
C LYS A 63 -13.43 -11.97 -10.69
N LYS A 64 -14.47 -11.44 -11.34
CA LYS A 64 -15.55 -10.72 -10.67
C LYS A 64 -16.26 -11.61 -9.65
N LEU A 65 -16.73 -10.99 -8.57
CA LEU A 65 -17.59 -11.65 -7.59
C LEU A 65 -18.87 -12.15 -8.27
N ASP A 66 -19.23 -13.40 -8.02
CA ASP A 66 -20.49 -13.99 -8.48
C ASP A 66 -21.67 -13.29 -7.76
N SER A 67 -22.60 -12.74 -8.55
CA SER A 67 -23.77 -12.04 -8.04
C SER A 67 -24.66 -12.92 -7.16
N GLU A 68 -24.62 -14.24 -7.35
CA GLU A 68 -25.39 -15.19 -6.54
C GLU A 68 -24.88 -15.25 -5.09
N ILE A 69 -23.55 -15.16 -4.89
CA ILE A 69 -22.95 -15.26 -3.55
C ILE A 69 -22.85 -13.90 -2.86
N ALA A 70 -22.96 -12.78 -3.60
CA ALA A 70 -22.76 -11.45 -3.07
C ALA A 70 -23.67 -11.09 -1.88
N PRO A 71 -24.98 -11.41 -1.86
CA PRO A 71 -25.83 -11.17 -0.68
C PRO A 71 -25.36 -11.94 0.55
N THR A 72 -24.95 -13.20 0.37
CA THR A 72 -24.44 -14.06 1.45
C THR A 72 -23.13 -13.53 2.02
N VAL A 73 -22.22 -13.08 1.14
CA VAL A 73 -20.94 -12.49 1.55
C VAL A 73 -21.15 -11.16 2.28
N ALA A 74 -22.03 -10.29 1.76
CA ALA A 74 -22.36 -9.02 2.40
C ALA A 74 -22.94 -9.22 3.80
N GLN A 75 -23.89 -10.14 3.96
CA GLN A 75 -24.47 -10.44 5.27
C GLN A 75 -23.42 -10.95 6.26
N ALA A 76 -22.53 -11.86 5.84
CA ALA A 76 -21.45 -12.37 6.70
C ALA A 76 -20.45 -11.27 7.11
N ILE A 77 -20.09 -10.37 6.18
CA ILE A 77 -19.23 -9.22 6.45
C ILE A 77 -19.90 -8.27 7.44
N LYS A 78 -21.19 -7.98 7.25
CA LYS A 78 -21.98 -7.12 8.15
C LYS A 78 -22.00 -7.68 9.56
N GLU A 79 -22.40 -8.94 9.72
CA GLU A 79 -22.47 -9.60 11.03
C GLU A 79 -21.11 -9.61 11.72
N TRP A 80 -20.03 -9.88 10.98
CA TRP A 80 -18.67 -9.78 11.49
C TRP A 80 -18.34 -8.35 11.95
N ALA A 81 -18.55 -7.35 11.10
CA ALA A 81 -18.23 -5.96 11.40
C ALA A 81 -19.01 -5.41 12.60
N VAL A 82 -20.33 -5.63 12.63
CA VAL A 82 -21.22 -5.24 13.74
C VAL A 82 -20.85 -5.96 15.03
N SER A 83 -20.52 -7.26 14.97
CA SER A 83 -20.08 -8.01 16.16
C SER A 83 -18.80 -7.44 16.79
N ARG A 84 -18.03 -6.69 16.00
CA ARG A 84 -16.84 -5.97 16.45
C ARG A 84 -17.13 -4.52 16.82
N GLY A 85 -18.37 -4.06 16.73
CA GLY A 85 -18.82 -2.71 17.09
C GLY A 85 -18.64 -1.68 15.97
N ALA A 86 -18.52 -2.12 14.71
CA ALA A 86 -18.55 -1.19 13.58
C ALA A 86 -19.98 -0.67 13.37
N THR A 87 -20.11 0.66 13.25
CA THR A 87 -21.40 1.33 13.05
C THR A 87 -21.58 1.86 11.63
N HIS A 88 -20.47 2.07 10.94
CA HIS A 88 -20.42 2.58 9.57
C HIS A 88 -19.60 1.65 8.68
N PHE A 89 -19.85 1.73 7.38
CA PHE A 89 -19.00 1.17 6.34
C PHE A 89 -18.57 2.26 5.36
N SER A 90 -17.51 2.00 4.61
CA SER A 90 -16.96 2.91 3.63
C SER A 90 -16.29 2.14 2.51
N HIS A 91 -16.55 2.57 1.27
CA HIS A 91 -15.68 2.18 0.16
C HIS A 91 -14.39 2.99 0.27
N TRP A 92 -13.29 2.27 0.50
CA TRP A 92 -11.95 2.84 0.66
C TRP A 92 -11.23 2.72 -0.69
N PHE A 93 -10.82 3.84 -1.26
CA PHE A 93 -10.22 3.88 -2.60
C PHE A 93 -9.12 4.95 -2.69
N LEU A 94 -8.28 4.85 -3.73
CA LEU A 94 -7.15 5.77 -3.97
C LEU A 94 -7.41 6.65 -5.21
N PRO A 95 -8.13 7.78 -5.07
CA PRO A 95 -8.30 8.73 -6.17
C PRO A 95 -6.96 9.36 -6.57
N GLN A 96 -6.94 10.01 -7.74
CA GLN A 96 -5.76 10.72 -8.30
C GLN A 96 -5.36 12.00 -7.53
N THR A 97 -5.64 12.06 -6.23
CA THR A 97 -5.21 13.13 -5.30
C THR A 97 -3.93 12.77 -4.54
N GLY A 98 -3.45 11.52 -4.68
CA GLY A 98 -2.27 11.01 -3.96
C GLY A 98 -2.55 10.58 -2.51
N MET A 99 -3.82 10.57 -2.08
CA MET A 99 -4.25 10.10 -0.76
C MET A 99 -5.51 9.25 -0.89
N THR A 100 -5.68 8.32 0.05
CA THR A 100 -6.89 7.49 0.14
C THR A 100 -8.11 8.34 0.52
N ALA A 101 -9.28 7.99 0.00
CA ALA A 101 -10.54 8.64 0.28
C ALA A 101 -11.57 7.65 0.83
N GLU A 102 -12.47 8.19 1.66
CA GLU A 102 -13.49 7.45 2.36
C GLU A 102 -14.77 8.30 2.45
N LYS A 103 -15.92 7.67 2.25
CA LYS A 103 -17.25 8.20 2.60
C LYS A 103 -17.89 7.21 3.56
N HIS A 104 -18.31 7.68 4.73
CA HIS A 104 -18.82 6.81 5.80
C HIS A 104 -20.35 6.76 5.74
N ASP A 105 -20.89 5.61 5.36
CA ASP A 105 -22.32 5.33 5.34
C ASP A 105 -22.68 4.46 6.56
N ALA A 106 -23.80 4.76 7.22
CA ALA A 106 -24.22 3.99 8.39
C ALA A 106 -24.82 2.64 7.97
N PHE A 107 -24.67 1.62 8.81
CA PHE A 107 -25.46 0.38 8.67
C PHE A 107 -26.95 0.59 8.97
N LEU A 108 -27.31 1.70 9.61
CA LEU A 108 -28.67 2.03 9.97
C LEU A 108 -29.54 2.24 8.72
N GLY A 109 -30.56 1.41 8.59
CA GLY A 109 -31.71 1.59 7.71
C GLY A 109 -33.01 1.56 8.52
N PHE A 110 -34.13 1.70 7.82
CA PHE A 110 -35.46 1.63 8.41
C PHE A 110 -36.31 0.61 7.64
N ASP A 111 -37.06 -0.21 8.36
CA ASP A 111 -38.04 -1.12 7.76
C ASP A 111 -39.30 -0.37 7.29
N GLU A 112 -40.27 -1.09 6.70
CA GLU A 112 -41.54 -0.53 6.23
C GLU A 112 -42.34 0.17 7.36
N ASN A 113 -42.12 -0.24 8.61
CA ASN A 113 -42.77 0.32 9.80
C ASN A 113 -41.96 1.48 10.42
N LYS A 114 -40.89 1.95 9.78
CA LYS A 114 -39.94 2.95 10.29
C LYS A 114 -39.19 2.50 11.56
N SER A 115 -39.07 1.21 11.79
CA SER A 115 -38.24 0.65 12.86
C SER A 115 -36.78 0.59 12.41
N PRO A 116 -35.82 0.96 13.27
CA PRO A 116 -34.40 0.94 12.92
C PRO A 116 -33.91 -0.50 12.75
N ILE A 117 -33.20 -0.76 11.66
CA ILE A 117 -32.57 -2.05 11.35
C ILE A 117 -31.17 -1.85 10.81
N GLU A 118 -30.29 -2.84 11.00
CA GLU A 118 -28.94 -2.81 10.41
C GLU A 118 -28.91 -3.57 9.09
N THR A 119 -28.72 -2.82 8.00
CA THR A 119 -28.79 -3.32 6.62
C THR A 119 -27.47 -3.12 5.90
N PHE A 120 -27.01 -4.16 5.19
CA PHE A 120 -25.89 -4.09 4.26
C PHE A 120 -26.14 -5.11 3.16
N SER A 121 -26.43 -4.62 1.96
CA SER A 121 -26.85 -5.45 0.82
C SER A 121 -25.67 -5.86 -0.06
N GLY A 122 -25.84 -6.95 -0.83
CA GLY A 122 -24.88 -7.34 -1.85
C GLY A 122 -24.67 -6.26 -2.93
N ALA A 123 -25.70 -5.46 -3.21
CA ALA A 123 -25.60 -4.33 -4.12
C ALA A 123 -24.63 -3.25 -3.57
N GLN A 124 -24.77 -2.89 -2.30
CA GLN A 124 -23.87 -1.96 -1.62
C GLN A 124 -22.45 -2.52 -1.49
N LEU A 125 -22.28 -3.83 -1.31
CA LEU A 125 -20.95 -4.45 -1.28
C LEU A 125 -20.26 -4.36 -2.63
N ILE A 126 -20.98 -4.70 -3.72
CA ILE A 126 -20.40 -4.72 -5.06
C ILE A 126 -20.13 -3.31 -5.56
N GLN A 127 -21.08 -2.38 -5.36
CA GLN A 127 -21.03 -1.05 -5.95
C GLN A 127 -21.65 0.02 -5.04
N SER A 128 -20.99 1.17 -4.96
CA SER A 128 -21.55 2.37 -4.31
C SER A 128 -21.33 3.63 -5.14
N GLU A 129 -22.07 4.69 -4.84
CA GLU A 129 -21.97 6.00 -5.48
C GLU A 129 -21.51 7.04 -4.43
N PRO A 130 -20.19 7.31 -4.32
CA PRO A 130 -19.68 8.24 -3.32
C PRO A 130 -19.91 9.73 -3.62
N ASP A 131 -20.60 10.10 -4.71
CA ASP A 131 -20.59 11.44 -5.32
C ASP A 131 -19.17 11.87 -5.73
N ALA A 132 -18.96 12.07 -7.04
CA ALA A 132 -17.63 12.29 -7.61
C ALA A 132 -17.37 13.73 -8.04
N SER A 133 -18.28 14.66 -7.72
CA SER A 133 -18.27 16.05 -8.21
C SER A 133 -17.03 16.86 -7.83
N SER A 134 -16.39 16.54 -6.70
CA SER A 134 -15.25 17.31 -6.18
C SER A 134 -13.89 16.65 -6.42
N PHE A 135 -13.84 15.45 -7.00
CA PHE A 135 -12.57 14.79 -7.31
C PHE A 135 -11.95 15.34 -8.60
N PRO A 136 -10.62 15.49 -8.67
CA PRO A 136 -9.94 15.89 -9.89
C PRO A 136 -10.35 14.97 -11.05
N SER A 137 -10.76 15.56 -12.17
CA SER A 137 -11.17 14.82 -13.37
C SER A 137 -10.20 14.99 -14.53
N GLY A 138 -9.11 15.73 -14.35
CA GLY A 138 -8.17 16.07 -15.44
C GLY A 138 -8.82 16.84 -16.60
N GLY A 139 -9.99 17.46 -16.38
CA GLY A 139 -10.77 18.11 -17.44
C GLY A 139 -11.54 17.16 -18.35
N LEU A 140 -11.60 15.87 -18.03
CA LEU A 140 -12.23 14.83 -18.86
C LEU A 140 -13.77 14.78 -18.76
N ARG A 141 -14.39 15.59 -17.89
CA ARG A 141 -15.83 15.48 -17.56
C ARG A 141 -16.52 16.83 -17.45
N ALA A 142 -17.74 16.92 -17.96
CA ALA A 142 -18.66 18.02 -17.64
C ALA A 142 -19.26 17.82 -16.23
N THR A 143 -19.55 18.90 -15.51
CA THR A 143 -20.00 18.86 -14.09
C THR A 143 -21.27 18.06 -13.85
N TRP A 144 -22.15 17.94 -14.84
CA TRP A 144 -23.39 17.15 -14.75
C TRP A 144 -23.19 15.65 -14.98
N GLU A 145 -22.04 15.24 -15.55
CA GLU A 145 -21.61 13.84 -15.70
C GLU A 145 -20.66 13.40 -14.58
N ALA A 146 -20.49 14.22 -13.55
CA ALA A 146 -19.58 13.96 -12.44
C ALA A 146 -20.08 12.92 -11.44
N ARG A 147 -20.84 11.92 -11.92
CA ARG A 147 -21.11 10.69 -11.16
C ARG A 147 -19.86 9.83 -11.18
N GLY A 148 -19.63 9.12 -10.09
CA GLY A 148 -18.56 8.13 -10.00
C GLY A 148 -19.04 6.97 -9.15
N TYR A 149 -18.52 5.81 -9.47
CA TYR A 149 -18.92 4.56 -8.85
C TYR A 149 -17.71 3.90 -8.24
N THR A 150 -17.87 3.38 -7.03
CA THR A 150 -16.89 2.50 -6.42
C THR A 150 -17.30 1.06 -6.65
N ALA A 151 -16.32 0.18 -6.89
CA ALA A 151 -16.56 -1.26 -6.95
C ALA A 151 -15.54 -2.03 -6.11
N TRP A 152 -15.99 -2.98 -5.31
CA TRP A 152 -15.10 -3.76 -4.43
C TRP A 152 -14.10 -4.60 -5.25
N ASN A 153 -12.81 -4.55 -4.89
CA ASN A 153 -11.80 -5.51 -5.33
C ASN A 153 -11.75 -6.69 -4.34
N PRO A 154 -12.24 -7.90 -4.68
CA PRO A 154 -12.27 -9.02 -3.76
C PRO A 154 -10.90 -9.54 -3.35
N ALA A 155 -9.84 -9.26 -4.13
CA ALA A 155 -8.48 -9.68 -3.82
C ALA A 155 -7.98 -9.03 -2.52
N SER A 156 -8.30 -7.76 -2.32
CA SER A 156 -8.06 -7.05 -1.06
C SER A 156 -9.18 -7.36 -0.05
N PRO A 157 -8.87 -7.98 1.11
CA PRO A 157 -9.86 -8.28 2.13
C PRO A 157 -10.44 -7.01 2.73
N VAL A 158 -11.74 -7.01 3.03
CA VAL A 158 -12.35 -5.92 3.80
C VAL A 158 -11.77 -5.89 5.21
N PHE A 159 -11.62 -4.69 5.78
CA PHE A 159 -10.96 -4.51 7.07
C PHE A 159 -11.71 -3.52 7.95
N ILE A 160 -11.44 -3.53 9.25
CA ILE A 160 -11.99 -2.57 10.21
C ILE A 160 -10.89 -1.62 10.63
N VAL A 161 -11.11 -0.34 10.38
CA VAL A 161 -10.26 0.72 10.94
C VAL A 161 -10.82 1.13 12.28
N GLU A 162 -9.95 1.11 13.29
CA GLU A 162 -10.24 1.65 14.62
C GLU A 162 -9.59 3.04 14.72
N SER A 163 -10.39 4.07 14.98
CA SER A 163 -9.91 5.45 15.13
C SER A 163 -10.77 6.21 16.13
N GLY A 164 -10.16 6.78 17.16
CA GLY A 164 -10.90 7.58 18.15
C GLY A 164 -12.05 6.84 18.83
N ASN A 165 -11.88 5.54 19.11
CA ASN A 165 -12.92 4.62 19.61
C ASN A 165 -14.10 4.36 18.65
N VAL A 166 -14.01 4.82 17.41
CA VAL A 166 -14.94 4.50 16.33
C VAL A 166 -14.36 3.36 15.50
N ARG A 167 -15.23 2.44 15.08
CA ARG A 167 -14.89 1.34 14.19
C ARG A 167 -15.69 1.48 12.90
N THR A 168 -14.99 1.46 11.78
CA THR A 168 -15.60 1.58 10.44
C THR A 168 -15.14 0.40 9.59
N LEU A 169 -16.08 -0.25 8.91
CA LEU A 169 -15.79 -1.27 7.91
C LEU A 169 -15.30 -0.59 6.63
N CYS A 170 -14.07 -0.86 6.21
CA CYS A 170 -13.48 -0.36 4.98
C CYS A 170 -13.50 -1.47 3.91
N ILE A 171 -14.03 -1.13 2.74
CA ILE A 171 -14.18 -2.03 1.59
C ILE A 171 -13.22 -1.53 0.50
N PRO A 172 -12.08 -2.22 0.26
CA PRO A 172 -11.11 -1.82 -0.76
C PRO A 172 -11.74 -1.76 -2.14
N SER A 173 -11.84 -0.58 -2.73
CA SER A 173 -12.62 -0.37 -3.93
C SER A 173 -11.82 0.36 -5.00
N VAL A 174 -12.13 0.04 -6.24
CA VAL A 174 -11.77 0.89 -7.38
C VAL A 174 -12.76 2.02 -7.51
N PHE A 175 -12.38 3.12 -8.16
CA PHE A 175 -13.23 4.27 -8.42
C PHE A 175 -13.22 4.67 -9.89
N ILE A 176 -14.39 4.60 -10.51
CA ILE A 176 -14.58 4.75 -11.96
C ILE A 176 -15.65 5.80 -12.29
N GLY A 177 -15.49 6.44 -13.44
CA GLY A 177 -16.47 7.37 -14.01
C GLY A 177 -17.68 6.65 -14.61
N TYR A 178 -18.66 7.44 -15.04
CA TYR A 178 -19.91 6.94 -15.62
C TYR A 178 -19.68 6.08 -16.87
N ASN A 179 -18.71 6.43 -17.74
CA ASN A 179 -18.40 5.63 -18.93
C ASN A 179 -17.26 4.62 -18.70
N GLY A 180 -16.86 4.41 -17.44
CA GLY A 180 -15.78 3.49 -17.08
C GLY A 180 -14.38 4.08 -17.19
N GLU A 181 -14.25 5.41 -17.23
CA GLU A 181 -12.95 6.08 -17.07
C GLU A 181 -12.37 5.75 -15.68
N ALA A 182 -11.05 5.56 -15.59
CA ALA A 182 -10.39 5.38 -14.30
C ALA A 182 -10.25 6.75 -13.62
N LEU A 183 -10.80 6.87 -12.40
CA LEU A 183 -10.68 8.07 -11.56
C LEU A 183 -9.77 7.83 -10.34
N ASP A 184 -9.17 6.66 -10.29
CA ASP A 184 -8.23 6.18 -9.28
C ASP A 184 -6.93 5.67 -9.90
N GLU A 185 -6.02 5.29 -9.03
CA GLU A 185 -4.75 4.65 -9.38
C GLU A 185 -4.84 3.11 -9.44
N MET A 186 -5.86 2.51 -8.79
CA MET A 186 -6.02 1.05 -8.76
C MET A 186 -6.61 0.49 -10.05
N THR A 187 -7.58 1.16 -10.69
CA THR A 187 -8.17 0.67 -11.95
C THR A 187 -7.12 0.53 -13.06
N PRO A 188 -6.23 1.51 -13.32
CA PRO A 188 -5.18 1.38 -14.32
C PRO A 188 -4.21 0.23 -14.01
N LEU A 189 -3.87 0.03 -12.73
CA LEU A 189 -3.01 -1.06 -12.28
C LEU A 189 -3.63 -2.43 -12.57
N LEU A 190 -4.89 -2.65 -12.19
CA LEU A 190 -5.59 -3.91 -12.44
C LEU A 190 -5.72 -4.20 -13.94
N ARG A 191 -6.08 -3.20 -14.75
CA ARG A 191 -6.14 -3.33 -16.22
C ARG A 191 -4.78 -3.68 -16.82
N SER A 192 -3.70 -3.07 -16.32
CA SER A 192 -2.33 -3.38 -16.75
C SER A 192 -1.95 -4.83 -16.42
N SER A 193 -2.28 -5.29 -15.20
CA SER A 193 -2.04 -6.67 -14.76
C SER A 193 -2.81 -7.69 -15.60
N ASP A 194 -4.06 -7.40 -15.95
CA ASP A 194 -4.88 -8.28 -16.81
C ASP A 194 -4.29 -8.43 -18.22
N VAL A 195 -3.85 -7.32 -18.83
CA VAL A 195 -3.20 -7.34 -20.15
C VAL A 195 -1.88 -8.10 -20.09
N LEU A 196 -1.07 -7.88 -19.05
CA LEU A 196 0.17 -8.61 -18.84
C LEU A 196 -0.09 -10.12 -18.71
N SER A 197 -1.09 -10.50 -17.91
CA SER A 197 -1.51 -11.89 -17.71
C SER A 197 -1.87 -12.56 -19.05
N GLU A 198 -2.72 -11.92 -19.86
CA GLU A 198 -3.14 -12.45 -21.16
C GLU A 198 -1.95 -12.71 -22.10
N LYS A 199 -0.99 -11.77 -22.18
CA LYS A 199 0.18 -11.93 -23.05
C LYS A 199 1.18 -12.94 -22.50
N ALA A 200 1.38 -12.97 -21.18
CA ALA A 200 2.26 -13.94 -20.53
C ALA A 200 1.74 -15.38 -20.71
N ILE A 201 0.44 -15.62 -20.58
CA ILE A 201 -0.18 -16.93 -20.83
C ILE A 201 0.06 -17.39 -22.27
N LYS A 202 -0.13 -16.49 -23.24
CA LYS A 202 0.13 -16.80 -24.67
C LYS A 202 1.59 -17.19 -24.89
N LEU A 203 2.53 -16.46 -24.29
CA LEU A 203 3.96 -16.75 -24.39
C LEU A 203 4.32 -18.10 -23.72
N LEU A 204 3.78 -18.37 -22.54
CA LEU A 204 3.95 -19.64 -21.83
C LEU A 204 3.43 -20.82 -22.67
N SER A 205 2.27 -20.65 -23.32
CA SER A 205 1.71 -21.65 -24.20
C SER A 205 2.61 -21.95 -25.41
N LEU A 206 3.27 -20.94 -25.98
CA LEU A 206 4.20 -21.10 -27.11
C LEU A 206 5.47 -21.87 -26.74
N ILE A 207 5.98 -21.69 -25.51
CA ILE A 207 7.17 -22.42 -25.05
C ILE A 207 6.83 -23.83 -24.52
N GLY A 208 5.55 -24.22 -24.48
CA GLY A 208 5.10 -25.57 -24.13
C GLY A 208 4.49 -25.71 -22.73
N ASP A 209 4.39 -24.63 -21.96
CA ASP A 209 3.71 -24.62 -20.66
C ASP A 209 2.19 -24.49 -20.87
N LYS A 210 1.47 -25.59 -20.64
CA LYS A 210 0.00 -25.67 -20.79
C LYS A 210 -0.69 -25.65 -19.43
N GLY A 211 -1.96 -25.23 -19.42
CA GLY A 211 -2.80 -25.23 -18.21
C GLY A 211 -2.66 -24.00 -17.32
N VAL A 212 -1.81 -23.04 -17.69
CA VAL A 212 -1.69 -21.73 -17.01
C VAL A 212 -3.03 -21.00 -17.07
N GLN A 213 -3.58 -20.63 -15.91
CA GLN A 213 -4.89 -19.97 -15.81
C GLN A 213 -4.77 -18.46 -15.68
N ARG A 214 -3.76 -17.98 -14.93
CA ARG A 214 -3.47 -16.56 -14.70
C ARG A 214 -1.98 -16.38 -14.47
N VAL A 215 -1.42 -15.26 -14.91
CA VAL A 215 -0.12 -14.77 -14.47
C VAL A 215 -0.36 -13.48 -13.70
N TYR A 216 0.06 -13.43 -12.45
CA TYR A 216 -0.10 -12.27 -11.59
C TYR A 216 1.27 -11.69 -11.24
N THR A 217 1.30 -10.42 -10.86
CA THR A 217 2.52 -9.75 -10.42
C THR A 217 2.60 -9.74 -8.90
N THR A 218 3.81 -9.78 -8.38
CA THR A 218 4.08 -9.59 -6.95
C THR A 218 4.85 -8.30 -6.72
N LEU A 219 4.65 -7.67 -5.57
CA LEU A 219 5.31 -6.43 -5.19
C LEU A 219 5.74 -6.48 -3.71
N GLY A 220 6.99 -6.14 -3.45
CA GLY A 220 7.53 -5.87 -2.11
C GLY A 220 7.98 -4.42 -1.99
N PRO A 221 7.15 -3.50 -1.48
CA PRO A 221 7.48 -2.09 -1.37
C PRO A 221 8.29 -1.79 -0.09
N GLU A 222 9.50 -1.28 -0.21
CA GLU A 222 10.33 -0.79 0.91
C GLU A 222 9.95 0.67 1.18
N GLN A 223 9.39 0.95 2.36
CA GLN A 223 8.90 2.29 2.70
C GLN A 223 9.87 3.01 3.62
N GLU A 224 10.63 3.94 3.05
CA GLU A 224 11.40 4.89 3.84
C GLU A 224 10.52 6.04 4.34
N TYR A 225 10.93 6.70 5.42
CA TYR A 225 10.28 7.89 5.97
C TYR A 225 11.16 8.60 7.00
N PHE A 226 10.84 9.86 7.30
CA PHE A 226 11.44 10.58 8.44
C PHE A 226 10.47 10.64 9.62
N LEU A 227 10.99 10.49 10.84
CA LEU A 227 10.27 10.81 12.07
C LEU A 227 10.96 11.95 12.81
N ILE A 228 10.27 13.08 12.90
CA ILE A 228 10.79 14.26 13.63
C ILE A 228 9.88 14.65 14.78
N ASP A 229 10.42 15.41 15.74
CA ASP A 229 9.60 15.94 16.83
C ASP A 229 8.52 16.88 16.29
N ARG A 230 7.27 16.64 16.71
CA ARG A 230 6.12 17.44 16.27
C ARG A 230 6.26 18.92 16.61
N THR A 231 6.92 19.25 17.71
CA THR A 231 7.16 20.64 18.12
C THR A 231 8.12 21.32 17.15
N HIS A 232 9.17 20.62 16.70
CA HIS A 232 10.08 21.14 15.68
C HIS A 232 9.39 21.31 14.33
N PHE A 233 8.53 20.36 13.94
CA PHE A 233 7.72 20.46 12.72
C PHE A 233 6.79 21.67 12.76
N ALA A 234 6.03 21.85 13.85
CA ALA A 234 5.07 22.95 13.98
C ALA A 234 5.72 24.35 13.98
N LEU A 235 6.97 24.46 14.44
CA LEU A 235 7.74 25.71 14.40
C LEU A 235 8.26 26.06 12.99
N ARG A 236 8.03 25.22 11.99
CA ARG A 236 8.52 25.37 10.63
C ARG A 236 7.35 25.45 9.64
N PRO A 237 6.86 26.67 9.35
CA PRO A 237 5.75 26.87 8.42
C PRO A 237 5.97 26.22 7.04
N ASP A 238 7.22 26.20 6.57
CA ASP A 238 7.58 25.55 5.32
C ASP A 238 7.43 24.03 5.38
N LEU A 239 7.84 23.37 6.47
CA LEU A 239 7.56 21.95 6.67
C LEU A 239 6.05 21.66 6.78
N VAL A 240 5.30 22.51 7.48
CA VAL A 240 3.85 22.34 7.64
C VAL A 240 3.10 22.44 6.31
N MET A 241 3.50 23.37 5.45
CA MET A 241 2.81 23.64 4.19
C MET A 241 3.30 22.77 3.03
N ALA A 242 4.60 22.46 2.98
CA ALA A 242 5.22 21.79 1.84
C ALA A 242 5.77 20.39 2.17
N ASN A 243 5.71 19.93 3.42
CA ASN A 243 6.35 18.68 3.90
C ASN A 243 7.86 18.60 3.62
N ARG A 244 8.50 19.73 3.33
CA ARG A 244 9.94 19.87 3.12
C ARG A 244 10.43 21.22 3.59
N THR A 245 11.71 21.32 3.90
CA THR A 245 12.33 22.62 4.16
C THR A 245 12.57 23.37 2.85
N LEU A 246 12.21 24.65 2.83
CA LEU A 246 12.52 25.56 1.73
C LEU A 246 13.83 26.32 1.99
N LEU A 247 14.16 26.52 3.26
CA LEU A 247 15.36 27.21 3.72
C LEU A 247 15.98 26.46 4.90
N GLY A 248 17.29 26.56 5.09
CA GLY A 248 17.96 25.97 6.25
C GLY A 248 19.47 25.99 6.13
N ALA A 249 20.15 26.28 7.23
CA ALA A 249 21.60 26.12 7.31
C ALA A 249 21.97 24.64 7.54
N PRO A 250 23.12 24.17 7.04
CA PRO A 250 23.62 22.83 7.33
C PRO A 250 23.76 22.59 8.85
N PRO A 251 23.45 21.38 9.35
CA PRO A 251 23.63 21.06 10.75
C PRO A 251 25.13 20.97 11.11
N PRO A 252 25.53 21.24 12.37
CA PRO A 252 26.92 21.07 12.81
C PRO A 252 27.44 19.63 12.68
N ARG A 253 26.56 18.63 12.82
CA ARG A 253 26.81 17.23 12.50
C ARG A 253 25.83 16.84 11.39
N GLY A 254 26.37 16.57 10.20
CA GLY A 254 25.61 16.03 9.07
C GLY A 254 25.71 14.52 9.01
N GLN A 255 25.49 13.97 7.82
CA GLN A 255 25.52 12.54 7.55
C GLN A 255 26.88 12.00 7.09
N GLN A 256 27.97 12.77 7.21
CA GLN A 256 29.25 12.49 6.52
C GLN A 256 29.98 11.23 6.99
N LEU A 257 29.60 10.65 8.13
CA LEU A 257 30.23 9.44 8.68
C LEU A 257 29.43 8.16 8.41
N GLU A 258 28.25 8.26 7.78
CA GLU A 258 27.35 7.13 7.47
C GLU A 258 27.04 6.22 8.69
N ASP A 259 27.26 6.74 9.90
CA ASP A 259 27.19 6.03 11.18
C ASP A 259 25.75 5.80 11.67
N HIS A 260 24.79 6.35 10.93
CA HIS A 260 23.36 6.17 11.19
C HIS A 260 22.80 4.89 10.55
N TYR A 261 23.37 4.44 9.42
CA TYR A 261 22.86 3.27 8.71
C TYR A 261 23.05 2.01 9.56
N PHE A 262 21.95 1.29 9.82
CA PHE A 262 21.90 0.18 10.78
C PHE A 262 22.37 0.51 12.21
N GLY A 263 22.41 1.78 12.61
CA GLY A 263 22.64 2.20 13.98
C GLY A 263 21.51 1.77 14.92
N GLY A 264 21.67 1.97 16.23
CA GLY A 264 20.61 1.71 17.21
C GLY A 264 19.42 2.67 17.06
N ILE A 265 18.18 2.15 17.06
CA ILE A 265 16.97 2.97 17.01
C ILE A 265 16.72 3.57 18.41
N PRO A 266 16.58 4.91 18.54
CA PRO A 266 16.28 5.53 19.83
C PRO A 266 14.97 5.01 20.43
N GLU A 267 14.92 4.78 21.74
CA GLU A 267 13.76 4.17 22.43
C GLU A 267 12.43 4.86 22.13
N ARG A 268 12.42 6.20 22.05
CA ARG A 268 11.23 6.98 21.69
C ARG A 268 10.69 6.61 20.30
N ILE A 269 11.59 6.43 19.35
CA ILE A 269 11.24 6.06 17.99
C ILE A 269 10.82 4.59 17.94
N GLN A 270 11.54 3.73 18.66
CA GLN A 270 11.21 2.32 18.78
C GLN A 270 9.79 2.11 19.31
N ALA A 271 9.36 2.87 20.33
CA ALA A 271 8.00 2.83 20.86
C ALA A 271 6.94 3.19 19.80
N CYS A 272 7.21 4.23 19.01
CA CYS A 272 6.34 4.63 17.89
C CYS A 272 6.26 3.54 16.81
N ILE A 273 7.40 2.99 16.37
CA ILE A 273 7.43 1.97 15.32
C ILE A 273 6.77 0.68 15.81
N ALA A 274 6.98 0.29 17.07
CA ALA A 274 6.32 -0.88 17.66
C ALA A 274 4.79 -0.76 17.68
N GLU A 275 4.25 0.43 17.93
CA GLU A 275 2.80 0.66 17.84
C GLU A 275 2.32 0.69 16.38
N VAL A 276 3.11 1.24 15.44
CA VAL A 276 2.80 1.18 14.00
C VAL A 276 2.71 -0.28 13.54
N GLU A 277 3.69 -1.10 13.84
CA GLU A 277 3.70 -2.54 13.53
C GLU A 277 2.51 -3.25 14.16
N HIS A 278 2.19 -2.97 15.43
CA HIS A 278 1.05 -3.60 16.09
C HIS A 278 -0.28 -3.28 15.37
N GLU A 279 -0.51 -2.02 15.00
CA GLU A 279 -1.69 -1.61 14.24
C GLU A 279 -1.74 -2.25 12.84
N LEU A 280 -0.59 -2.34 12.16
CA LEU A 280 -0.46 -2.95 10.84
C LEU A 280 -0.69 -4.47 10.88
N TYR A 281 -0.15 -5.15 11.88
CA TYR A 281 -0.39 -6.58 12.08
C TYR A 281 -1.86 -6.87 12.35
N LYS A 282 -2.58 -6.06 13.13
CA LYS A 282 -4.04 -6.21 13.27
C LYS A 282 -4.76 -6.13 11.93
N LEU A 283 -4.27 -5.29 11.01
CA LEU A 283 -4.77 -5.12 9.64
C LEU A 283 -4.21 -6.15 8.64
N GLY A 284 -3.43 -7.13 9.10
CA GLY A 284 -2.90 -8.19 8.24
C GLY A 284 -1.72 -7.78 7.35
N VAL A 285 -1.13 -6.59 7.58
CA VAL A 285 0.03 -6.12 6.81
C VAL A 285 1.30 -6.80 7.35
N PRO A 286 2.04 -7.58 6.54
CA PRO A 286 3.13 -8.42 7.04
C PRO A 286 4.48 -7.69 7.10
N ILE A 287 4.63 -6.69 7.97
CA ILE A 287 5.93 -6.01 8.19
C ILE A 287 6.97 -6.98 8.73
N MET A 288 8.10 -7.11 8.02
CA MET A 288 9.16 -8.07 8.33
C MET A 288 10.45 -7.40 8.82
N THR A 289 10.80 -6.25 8.26
CA THR A 289 12.04 -5.54 8.57
C THR A 289 11.79 -4.09 8.93
N ARG A 290 12.64 -3.56 9.80
CA ARG A 290 12.77 -2.14 10.11
C ARG A 290 14.22 -1.81 10.44
N HIS A 291 14.69 -0.62 10.08
CA HIS A 291 16.00 -0.13 10.48
C HIS A 291 16.12 1.39 10.36
N ASN A 292 17.21 1.93 10.90
CA ASN A 292 17.66 3.27 10.57
C ASN A 292 18.19 3.29 9.13
N GLU A 293 17.89 4.39 8.45
CA GLU A 293 18.44 4.72 7.15
C GLU A 293 19.68 5.62 7.28
N VAL A 294 20.27 5.97 6.14
CA VAL A 294 21.53 6.75 6.08
C VAL A 294 21.37 8.16 6.66
N ALA A 295 20.25 8.87 6.41
CA ALA A 295 20.09 10.21 6.96
C ALA A 295 19.62 10.20 8.44
N PRO A 296 19.99 11.24 9.23
CA PRO A 296 19.49 11.39 10.58
C PRO A 296 17.96 11.46 10.63
N CYS A 297 17.37 10.68 11.54
CA CYS A 297 15.92 10.55 11.69
C CYS A 297 15.19 9.96 10.48
N GLN A 298 15.90 9.30 9.56
CA GLN A 298 15.34 8.49 8.48
C GLN A 298 15.27 7.03 8.93
N PHE A 299 14.19 6.35 8.55
CA PHE A 299 13.93 4.96 8.87
C PHE A 299 13.31 4.27 7.68
N GLU A 300 13.41 2.95 7.64
CA GLU A 300 12.74 2.09 6.66
C GLU A 300 11.86 1.06 7.38
N MET A 301 10.74 0.70 6.77
CA MET A 301 10.04 -0.56 7.02
C MET A 301 9.69 -1.27 5.72
N ALA A 302 9.84 -2.60 5.68
CA ALA A 302 9.46 -3.39 4.51
C ALA A 302 8.56 -4.57 4.91
N PRO A 303 7.44 -4.79 4.18
CA PRO A 303 6.63 -5.98 4.30
C PRO A 303 7.21 -7.15 3.52
N LEU A 304 6.70 -8.36 3.79
CA LEU A 304 6.81 -9.47 2.86
C LEU A 304 6.14 -9.07 1.54
N PHE A 305 6.67 -9.53 0.40
CA PHE A 305 6.01 -9.31 -0.89
C PHE A 305 4.67 -10.03 -0.95
N GLU A 306 3.71 -9.41 -1.65
CA GLU A 306 2.35 -9.93 -1.85
C GLU A 306 1.95 -9.77 -3.32
N GLU A 307 0.74 -10.22 -3.70
CA GLU A 307 0.16 -9.87 -5.00
C GLU A 307 0.09 -8.33 -5.12
N THR A 308 0.38 -7.79 -6.30
CA THR A 308 0.67 -6.35 -6.46
C THR A 308 -0.45 -5.44 -5.99
N ASP A 309 -1.71 -5.79 -6.20
CA ASP A 309 -2.86 -5.00 -5.75
C ASP A 309 -2.97 -4.96 -4.21
N ILE A 310 -2.84 -6.11 -3.54
CA ILE A 310 -2.79 -6.21 -2.08
C ILE A 310 -1.61 -5.43 -1.52
N ALA A 311 -0.42 -5.59 -2.11
CA ALA A 311 0.80 -4.91 -1.67
C ALA A 311 0.68 -3.38 -1.77
N VAL A 312 0.01 -2.87 -2.80
CA VAL A 312 -0.27 -1.43 -2.96
C VAL A 312 -1.23 -0.94 -1.89
N ASP A 313 -2.33 -1.66 -1.64
CA ASP A 313 -3.28 -1.31 -0.58
C ASP A 313 -2.62 -1.34 0.81
N HIS A 314 -1.83 -2.38 1.09
CA HIS A 314 -1.05 -2.48 2.32
C HIS A 314 -0.03 -1.34 2.46
N ASN A 315 0.65 -0.91 1.38
CA ASN A 315 1.53 0.25 1.45
C ASN A 315 0.78 1.56 1.76
N GLN A 316 -0.43 1.75 1.21
CA GLN A 316 -1.27 2.91 1.56
C GLN A 316 -1.68 2.87 3.04
N LEU A 317 -2.03 1.69 3.57
CA LEU A 317 -2.28 1.49 4.99
C LEU A 317 -1.02 1.80 5.83
N VAL A 318 0.16 1.33 5.43
CA VAL A 318 1.45 1.67 6.08
C VAL A 318 1.59 3.18 6.22
N MET A 319 1.45 3.93 5.13
CA MET A 319 1.58 5.38 5.16
C MET A 319 0.52 6.06 6.05
N ALA A 320 -0.73 5.60 6.00
CA ALA A 320 -1.82 6.16 6.81
C ALA A 320 -1.64 5.88 8.31
N ILE A 321 -1.31 4.64 8.67
CA ILE A 321 -1.06 4.21 10.05
C ILE A 321 0.17 4.91 10.62
N LEU A 322 1.26 4.98 9.84
CA LEU A 322 2.48 5.67 10.24
C LEU A 322 2.21 7.13 10.61
N ARG A 323 1.52 7.88 9.75
CA ARG A 323 1.15 9.28 10.05
C ARG A 323 0.32 9.38 11.31
N ARG A 324 -0.68 8.52 11.47
CA ARG A 324 -1.61 8.56 12.60
C ARG A 324 -0.96 8.19 13.93
N VAL A 325 -0.14 7.15 13.97
CA VAL A 325 0.55 6.68 15.18
C VAL A 325 1.65 7.67 15.57
N ALA A 326 2.42 8.19 14.62
CA ALA A 326 3.46 9.19 14.89
C ALA A 326 2.90 10.39 15.70
N MET A 327 1.70 10.84 15.34
CA MET A 327 1.00 11.93 16.03
C MET A 327 0.72 11.64 17.51
N ARG A 328 0.34 10.39 17.83
CA ARG A 328 0.10 9.95 19.22
C ARG A 328 1.39 9.95 20.05
N HIS A 329 2.53 9.71 19.41
CA HIS A 329 3.87 9.73 20.01
C HIS A 329 4.51 11.14 20.03
N GLY A 330 3.75 12.19 19.70
CA GLY A 330 4.27 13.56 19.60
C GLY A 330 5.37 13.71 18.53
N LEU A 331 5.34 12.85 17.52
CA LEU A 331 6.20 12.84 16.35
C LEU A 331 5.40 13.28 15.13
N GLN A 332 6.11 13.60 14.07
CA GLN A 332 5.57 13.83 12.73
C GLN A 332 6.29 12.89 11.78
N ALA A 333 5.51 12.02 11.11
CA ALA A 333 6.00 11.25 9.98
C ALA A 333 5.99 12.12 8.71
N ILE A 334 7.10 12.13 7.99
CA ILE A 334 7.26 12.81 6.71
C ILE A 334 7.67 11.77 5.68
N VAL A 335 6.86 11.64 4.62
CA VAL A 335 7.07 10.70 3.51
C VAL A 335 7.44 11.42 2.20
N HIS A 336 7.71 12.72 2.26
CA HIS A 336 8.15 13.51 1.12
C HIS A 336 9.53 13.03 0.66
N GLU A 337 9.77 12.92 -0.65
CA GLU A 337 10.96 12.28 -1.24
C GLU A 337 12.25 13.04 -0.92
N LYS A 338 12.19 14.37 -0.79
CA LYS A 338 13.30 15.19 -0.32
C LYS A 338 12.88 16.20 0.75
N PRO A 339 12.76 15.79 2.02
CA PRO A 339 12.25 16.66 3.08
C PRO A 339 13.31 17.66 3.57
N PHE A 340 14.60 17.29 3.51
CA PHE A 340 15.71 18.13 3.93
C PHE A 340 16.79 18.19 2.84
N ALA A 341 17.30 19.40 2.57
CA ALA A 341 18.40 19.61 1.64
C ALA A 341 19.74 19.13 2.23
N GLY A 342 20.61 18.56 1.38
CA GLY A 342 21.98 18.16 1.77
C GLY A 342 22.11 16.84 2.52
N VAL A 343 21.02 16.08 2.71
CA VAL A 343 21.02 14.72 3.28
C VAL A 343 20.27 13.75 2.36
N ASN A 344 20.32 12.43 2.61
CA ASN A 344 19.59 11.44 1.82
C ASN A 344 18.09 11.75 1.76
N GLY A 345 17.47 11.39 0.64
CA GLY A 345 16.03 11.53 0.46
C GLY A 345 15.32 10.22 0.77
N THR A 346 14.00 10.27 0.86
CA THR A 346 13.14 9.13 1.11
C THR A 346 12.81 8.41 -0.20
N GLY A 347 13.28 7.18 -0.32
CA GLY A 347 12.94 6.24 -1.38
C GLY A 347 11.67 5.44 -1.12
N LYS A 348 11.20 4.81 -2.20
CA LYS A 348 10.27 3.68 -2.11
C LYS A 348 10.69 2.66 -3.15
N HIS A 349 11.44 1.64 -2.72
CA HIS A 349 11.89 0.61 -3.64
C HIS A 349 10.74 -0.37 -3.90
N CYS A 350 10.62 -0.81 -5.14
CA CYS A 350 9.55 -1.70 -5.58
C CYS A 350 10.17 -3.00 -6.10
N ASN A 351 10.22 -4.02 -5.25
CA ASN A 351 10.66 -5.35 -5.64
C ASN A 351 9.53 -6.04 -6.43
N TRP A 352 9.63 -6.04 -7.76
CA TRP A 352 8.59 -6.54 -8.65
C TRP A 352 8.94 -7.90 -9.27
N SER A 353 7.95 -8.80 -9.37
CA SER A 353 8.09 -10.08 -10.06
C SER A 353 6.79 -10.56 -10.69
N MET A 354 6.83 -11.66 -11.43
CA MET A 354 5.67 -12.33 -12.03
C MET A 354 5.60 -13.80 -11.62
N SER A 355 4.40 -14.27 -11.30
CA SER A 355 4.14 -15.64 -10.83
C SER A 355 2.95 -16.27 -11.57
N ILE A 356 3.02 -17.59 -11.73
CA ILE A 356 1.97 -18.38 -12.38
C ILE A 356 0.90 -18.81 -11.36
N ALA A 357 -0.38 -18.76 -11.75
CA ALA A 357 -1.46 -19.48 -11.09
C ALA A 357 -1.99 -20.60 -12.00
N THR A 358 -2.00 -21.83 -11.48
CA THR A 358 -2.50 -23.04 -12.18
C THR A 358 -2.87 -24.13 -11.16
N ASP A 359 -3.62 -25.16 -11.57
CA ASP A 359 -3.91 -26.32 -10.70
C ASP A 359 -2.81 -27.40 -10.70
N GLY A 360 -1.65 -27.11 -11.30
CA GLY A 360 -0.55 -28.07 -11.52
C GLY A 360 0.75 -27.63 -10.85
N GLU A 361 1.85 -28.30 -11.20
CA GLU A 361 3.17 -28.09 -10.59
C GLU A 361 3.78 -26.69 -10.78
N LEU A 362 3.26 -25.91 -11.73
CA LEU A 362 3.71 -24.54 -11.99
C LEU A 362 3.05 -23.50 -11.08
N ASP A 363 2.13 -23.90 -10.18
CA ASP A 363 1.44 -22.94 -9.31
C ASP A 363 2.44 -22.22 -8.39
N GLY A 364 2.37 -20.89 -8.37
CA GLY A 364 3.31 -20.04 -7.64
C GLY A 364 4.72 -19.96 -8.24
N PHE A 365 4.97 -20.53 -9.43
CA PHE A 365 6.30 -20.47 -10.05
C PHE A 365 6.64 -19.03 -10.47
N ASN A 366 7.76 -18.51 -9.98
CA ASN A 366 8.28 -17.19 -10.33
C ASN A 366 8.97 -17.22 -11.71
N LEU A 367 8.46 -16.42 -12.65
CA LEU A 367 8.95 -16.33 -14.04
C LEU A 367 10.31 -15.63 -14.17
N LEU A 368 10.72 -14.83 -13.17
CA LEU A 368 12.01 -14.14 -13.10
C LEU A 368 13.02 -14.87 -12.21
N ARG A 369 12.74 -16.13 -11.85
CA ARG A 369 13.69 -16.97 -11.13
C ARG A 369 14.44 -17.89 -12.12
N PRO A 370 15.78 -17.92 -12.11
CA PRO A 370 16.55 -18.89 -12.86
C PRO A 370 16.14 -20.34 -12.52
N GLY A 371 16.03 -21.17 -13.54
CA GLY A 371 15.64 -22.57 -13.43
C GLY A 371 16.79 -23.50 -13.07
N LYS A 372 16.45 -24.76 -12.81
CA LYS A 372 17.44 -25.85 -12.69
C LYS A 372 17.48 -26.73 -13.94
N THR A 373 16.41 -26.77 -14.72
CA THR A 373 16.31 -27.56 -15.95
C THR A 373 16.46 -26.66 -17.18
N PRO A 374 16.88 -27.22 -18.35
CA PRO A 374 16.96 -26.44 -19.59
C PRO A 374 15.65 -25.74 -19.95
N HIS A 375 14.51 -26.43 -19.79
CA HIS A 375 13.18 -25.85 -20.04
C HIS A 375 12.85 -24.67 -19.11
N GLN A 376 13.12 -24.80 -17.80
CA GLN A 376 12.90 -23.71 -16.85
C GLN A 376 13.83 -22.52 -17.15
N ASN A 377 15.04 -22.78 -17.64
CA ASN A 377 15.95 -21.72 -18.06
C ASN A 377 15.46 -21.01 -19.32
N ILE A 378 14.93 -21.72 -20.32
CA ILE A 378 14.32 -21.08 -21.49
C ILE A 378 13.18 -20.15 -21.05
N ARG A 379 12.30 -20.61 -20.16
CA ARG A 379 11.24 -19.77 -19.58
C ARG A 379 11.83 -18.50 -18.95
N PHE A 380 12.78 -18.65 -18.03
CA PHE A 380 13.43 -17.52 -17.37
C PHE A 380 14.06 -16.54 -18.37
N LEU A 381 14.85 -17.03 -19.33
CA LEU A 381 15.56 -16.20 -20.30
C LEU A 381 14.62 -15.44 -21.23
N VAL A 382 13.53 -16.08 -21.67
CA VAL A 382 12.52 -15.44 -22.51
C VAL A 382 11.83 -14.30 -21.76
N PHE A 383 11.44 -14.52 -20.51
CA PHE A 383 10.82 -13.47 -19.69
C PHE A 383 11.82 -12.37 -19.30
N LEU A 384 13.06 -12.71 -18.97
CA LEU A 384 14.12 -11.75 -18.71
C LEU A 384 14.36 -10.86 -19.94
N ALA A 385 14.54 -11.44 -21.12
CA ALA A 385 14.71 -10.70 -22.37
C ALA A 385 13.51 -9.77 -22.67
N ALA A 386 12.28 -10.25 -22.43
CA ALA A 386 11.08 -9.44 -22.58
C ALA A 386 11.06 -8.23 -21.62
N VAL A 387 11.45 -8.42 -20.36
CA VAL A 387 11.55 -7.33 -19.37
C VAL A 387 12.64 -6.33 -19.77
N LEU A 388 13.83 -6.79 -20.16
CA LEU A 388 14.92 -5.92 -20.62
C LEU A 388 14.48 -5.08 -21.82
N GLN A 389 13.83 -5.71 -22.81
CA GLN A 389 13.31 -5.03 -23.98
C GLN A 389 12.22 -4.01 -23.62
N ALA A 390 11.33 -4.35 -22.68
CA ALA A 390 10.28 -3.46 -22.21
C ALA A 390 10.87 -2.23 -21.50
N VAL A 391 11.84 -2.42 -20.60
CA VAL A 391 12.51 -1.32 -19.92
C VAL A 391 13.26 -0.44 -20.91
N HIS A 392 13.99 -1.01 -21.86
CA HIS A 392 14.71 -0.26 -22.88
C HIS A 392 13.76 0.57 -23.76
N LYS A 393 12.67 -0.04 -24.25
CA LYS A 393 11.71 0.61 -25.16
C LYS A 393 10.83 1.65 -24.45
N HIS A 394 10.48 1.42 -23.19
CA HIS A 394 9.51 2.22 -22.44
C HIS A 394 10.14 3.01 -21.27
N ALA A 395 11.47 3.18 -21.27
CA ALA A 395 12.20 3.95 -20.27
C ALA A 395 11.60 5.34 -19.99
N GLY A 396 11.19 6.06 -21.03
CA GLY A 396 10.55 7.38 -20.89
C GLY A 396 9.21 7.33 -20.15
N LEU A 397 8.41 6.27 -20.38
CA LEU A 397 7.13 6.07 -19.69
C LEU A 397 7.34 5.71 -18.22
N LEU A 398 8.30 4.81 -17.93
CA LEU A 398 8.69 4.47 -16.56
C LEU A 398 9.16 5.72 -15.80
N ARG A 399 10.00 6.55 -16.44
CA ARG A 399 10.49 7.80 -15.88
C ARG A 399 9.36 8.79 -15.59
N ALA A 400 8.38 8.90 -16.48
CA ALA A 400 7.20 9.74 -16.29
C ALA A 400 6.35 9.24 -15.11
N GLY A 401 6.19 7.93 -14.94
CA GLY A 401 5.40 7.34 -13.84
C GLY A 401 5.97 7.62 -12.44
N ILE A 402 7.28 7.84 -12.31
CA ILE A 402 7.94 8.18 -11.03
C ILE A 402 8.29 9.67 -10.91
N GLY A 403 8.02 10.47 -11.96
CA GLY A 403 8.40 11.87 -12.03
C GLY A 403 7.42 12.76 -11.29
N THR A 404 7.73 13.12 -10.05
CA THR A 404 6.96 14.09 -9.25
C THR A 404 7.84 15.27 -8.88
N SER A 405 7.24 16.45 -8.64
CA SER A 405 7.99 17.62 -8.21
C SER A 405 8.83 17.36 -6.94
N GLY A 406 8.39 16.48 -6.04
CA GLY A 406 9.14 16.08 -4.86
C GLY A 406 10.34 15.20 -5.22
N ASN A 407 10.12 14.17 -6.05
CA ASN A 407 11.13 13.21 -6.44
C ASN A 407 12.23 13.82 -7.34
N GLU A 408 11.94 14.87 -8.12
CA GLU A 408 12.97 15.61 -8.88
C GLU A 408 14.06 16.22 -7.99
N HIS A 409 13.77 16.51 -6.71
CA HIS A 409 14.80 16.95 -5.76
C HIS A 409 15.63 15.81 -5.16
N ARG A 410 15.23 14.56 -5.41
CA ARG A 410 15.89 13.35 -4.91
C ARG A 410 16.73 12.67 -5.98
N LEU A 411 16.20 12.49 -7.19
CA LEU A 411 16.84 11.73 -8.27
C LEU A 411 18.22 12.32 -8.65
N GLY A 412 19.21 11.45 -8.85
CA GLY A 412 20.58 11.83 -9.20
C GLY A 412 21.40 12.44 -8.06
N ALA A 413 20.91 12.37 -6.83
CA ALA A 413 21.64 12.75 -5.62
C ALA A 413 22.04 11.51 -4.80
N ASN A 414 22.35 11.68 -3.52
CA ASN A 414 22.80 10.64 -2.59
C ASN A 414 21.94 9.37 -2.68
N GLU A 415 22.54 8.27 -3.17
CA GLU A 415 21.97 6.92 -3.35
C GLU A 415 20.71 6.81 -4.23
N ALA A 416 20.15 7.94 -4.67
CA ALA A 416 19.01 7.96 -5.55
C ALA A 416 19.47 7.72 -7.00
N PRO A 417 18.77 6.86 -7.76
CA PRO A 417 19.12 6.63 -9.15
C PRO A 417 19.04 7.94 -9.95
N PRO A 418 19.89 8.14 -10.96
CA PRO A 418 19.77 9.27 -11.86
C PRO A 418 18.44 9.18 -12.63
N ALA A 419 18.08 10.25 -13.34
CA ALA A 419 16.90 10.28 -14.20
C ALA A 419 16.98 9.31 -15.42
N ILE A 420 18.10 8.60 -15.57
CA ILE A 420 18.37 7.63 -16.64
C ILE A 420 17.91 6.26 -16.16
N ILE A 421 17.01 5.63 -16.91
CA ILE A 421 16.55 4.27 -16.64
C ILE A 421 17.49 3.27 -17.33
N SER A 422 18.06 2.37 -16.55
CA SER A 422 18.92 1.28 -17.01
C SER A 422 18.70 0.04 -16.16
N VAL A 423 18.98 -1.14 -16.70
CA VAL A 423 18.89 -2.40 -15.96
C VAL A 423 20.29 -2.88 -15.57
N PHE A 424 20.43 -3.30 -14.32
CA PHE A 424 21.61 -4.00 -13.83
C PHE A 424 21.31 -5.50 -13.70
N MET A 425 22.06 -6.34 -14.39
CA MET A 425 21.88 -7.81 -14.36
C MET A 425 22.93 -8.54 -13.51
N GLY A 426 24.03 -7.86 -13.17
CA GLY A 426 25.21 -8.49 -12.58
C GLY A 426 26.03 -9.31 -13.58
N ALA A 427 27.30 -9.57 -13.24
CA ALA A 427 28.29 -10.15 -14.16
C ALA A 427 27.86 -11.49 -14.77
N THR A 428 27.29 -12.39 -13.95
CA THR A 428 26.92 -13.74 -14.38
C THR A 428 25.83 -13.76 -15.44
N LEU A 429 24.77 -12.95 -15.27
CA LEU A 429 23.67 -12.88 -16.23
C LEU A 429 24.08 -12.11 -17.48
N THR A 430 24.90 -11.07 -17.34
CA THR A 430 25.48 -10.35 -18.49
C THR A 430 26.27 -11.29 -19.39
N GLN A 431 27.20 -12.08 -18.84
CA GLN A 431 27.99 -13.06 -19.60
C GLN A 431 27.17 -14.18 -20.25
N LEU A 432 25.95 -14.43 -19.76
CA LEU A 432 25.08 -15.46 -20.32
C LEU A 432 24.26 -14.93 -21.52
N ILE A 433 24.03 -13.61 -21.57
CA ILE A 433 23.23 -12.94 -22.61
C ILE A 433 24.11 -12.35 -23.71
N GLU A 434 25.25 -11.76 -23.34
CA GLU A 434 26.29 -11.26 -24.26
C GLU A 434 27.22 -12.39 -24.69
#